data_AF-A0A0G3H001-F1
#
_entry.id   AF-A0A0G3H001-F1
#
_cell.length_a   1.000
_cell.length_b   1.000
_cell.length_c   1.000
_cell.angle_alpha   90.00
_cell.angle_beta   90.00
_cell.angle_gamma   90.00
#
_symmetry.space_group_name_H-M   'P 1'
#
loop_
_entity.id
_entity.type
_entity.pdbx_description
1 polymer ?
#
loop_
_entity_poly.entity_id
_entity_poly.type
_entity_poly.pdbx_seq_one_letter_code
_entity_poly.pdbx_strand_id
1 'polypeptide(L)'
;MYEPIPGLSTLKAFSPAPKSILKIAEPELVPFDIRHASSALITVALSCAFGLRPPSVLRPTLYSEQVRRHIAARLRQGEGMRGKDLCINSFHFHPQPNVESEPYSMFDVFGCVTVGEKNCAYMVKLRKSADTTFRMLSLRII
;
A
#
# COMPACT_ATOMS: atom_id res chain seq x y z
N MET A 1 28.34 -8.74 54.75
CA MET A 1 28.64 -7.40 54.21
C MET A 1 29.53 -7.62 53.01
N TYR A 2 29.04 -7.39 51.79
CA TYR A 2 29.84 -7.64 50.59
C TYR A 2 30.64 -6.38 50.27
N GLU A 3 31.97 -6.49 50.28
CA GLU A 3 32.87 -5.40 49.90
C GLU A 3 33.32 -5.56 48.44
N PRO A 4 33.30 -4.49 47.63
CA PRO A 4 33.69 -4.55 46.23
C PRO A 4 35.21 -4.76 46.10
N ILE A 5 35.60 -5.65 45.18
CA ILE A 5 37.02 -5.91 44.87
C ILE A 5 37.61 -4.69 44.14
N PRO A 6 38.66 -4.05 44.67
CA PRO A 6 39.31 -2.91 44.03
C PRO A 6 39.88 -3.31 42.67
N GLY A 7 39.56 -2.55 41.62
CA GLY A 7 40.06 -2.76 40.25
C GLY A 7 39.12 -3.54 39.32
N LEU A 8 38.04 -4.13 39.83
CA LEU A 8 36.99 -4.81 39.04
C LEU A 8 35.62 -4.12 39.15
N SER A 9 35.60 -2.88 39.60
CA SER A 9 34.40 -2.04 39.79
C SER A 9 33.91 -1.40 38.48
N THR A 10 34.27 -1.94 37.32
CA THR A 10 33.69 -1.54 36.03
C THR A 10 32.32 -2.20 35.87
N LEU A 11 31.42 -1.97 36.83
CA LEU A 11 30.01 -2.07 36.55
C LEU A 11 29.76 -1.13 35.37
N LYS A 12 29.63 -1.72 34.17
CA LYS A 12 29.16 -1.04 32.97
C LYS A 12 27.89 -0.33 33.40
N ALA A 13 27.97 0.97 33.62
CA ALA A 13 26.82 1.79 33.85
C ALA A 13 25.96 1.64 32.58
N PHE A 14 24.91 0.83 32.66
CA PHE A 14 23.90 0.79 31.64
C PHE A 14 23.24 2.17 31.68
N SER A 15 23.71 3.06 30.79
CA SER A 15 22.98 4.29 30.55
C SER A 15 21.57 3.89 30.12
N PRO A 16 20.51 4.45 30.73
CA PRO A 16 19.17 4.18 30.28
C PRO A 16 19.11 4.51 28.79
N ALA A 17 18.61 3.57 27.99
CA ALA A 17 18.44 3.77 26.56
C ALA A 17 17.74 5.12 26.35
N PRO A 18 18.22 5.98 25.44
CA PRO A 18 17.58 7.26 25.20
C PRO A 18 16.11 6.95 24.88
N LYS A 19 15.19 7.54 25.66
CA LYS A 19 13.76 7.40 25.42
C LYS A 19 13.52 7.95 24.02
N SER A 20 13.43 7.07 23.02
CA SER A 20 13.02 7.49 21.70
C SER A 20 11.57 7.92 21.85
N ILE A 21 11.34 9.22 21.87
CA ILE A 21 10.00 9.76 21.70
C ILE A 21 9.70 9.49 20.24
N LEU A 22 9.11 8.33 19.96
CA LEU A 22 8.50 8.09 18.67
C LEU A 22 7.43 9.17 18.53
N LYS A 23 7.68 10.15 17.67
CA LYS A 23 6.65 11.11 17.28
C LYS A 23 5.60 10.28 16.56
N ILE A 24 4.49 10.03 17.25
CA ILE A 24 3.30 9.47 16.63
C ILE A 24 2.86 10.52 15.62
N ALA A 25 3.03 10.23 14.33
CA ALA A 25 2.52 11.09 13.29
C ALA A 25 0.99 11.08 13.40
N GLU A 26 0.39 12.27 13.41
CA GLU A 26 -1.07 12.38 13.37
C GLU A 26 -1.58 11.75 12.06
N PRO A 27 -2.70 11.01 12.09
CA PRO A 27 -3.26 10.41 10.90
C PRO A 27 -3.70 11.51 9.94
N GLU A 28 -3.06 11.58 8.78
CA GLU A 28 -3.45 12.53 7.75
C GLU A 28 -4.80 12.13 7.14
N LEU A 29 -5.78 13.03 7.22
CA LEU A 29 -7.11 12.79 6.68
C LEU A 29 -7.10 13.01 5.17
N VAL A 30 -7.16 11.91 4.42
CA VAL A 30 -7.31 11.97 2.95
C VAL A 30 -8.74 12.39 2.58
N PRO A 31 -8.92 13.39 1.71
CA PRO A 31 -10.24 13.83 1.25
C PRO A 31 -11.09 12.69 0.68
N PHE A 32 -12.41 12.75 0.91
CA PHE A 32 -13.36 11.71 0.52
C PHE A 32 -13.31 11.38 -0.97
N ASP A 33 -13.26 12.39 -1.83
CA ASP A 33 -13.26 12.21 -3.30
C ASP A 33 -12.04 11.42 -3.78
N ILE A 34 -10.87 11.74 -3.20
CA ILE A 34 -9.62 11.05 -3.48
C ILE A 34 -9.73 9.60 -3.04
N ARG A 35 -10.21 9.37 -1.81
CA ARG A 35 -10.41 8.02 -1.27
C ARG A 35 -11.38 7.21 -2.11
N HIS A 36 -12.52 7.77 -2.48
CA HIS A 36 -13.56 7.08 -3.24
C HIS A 36 -13.07 6.69 -4.64
N ALA A 37 -12.50 7.63 -5.39
CA ALA A 37 -12.03 7.39 -6.75
C ALA A 37 -10.85 6.40 -6.80
N SER A 38 -9.91 6.52 -5.86
CA SER A 38 -8.78 5.60 -5.76
C SER A 38 -9.22 4.18 -5.34
N SER A 39 -10.11 4.04 -4.36
CA SER A 39 -10.66 2.75 -3.96
C SER A 39 -11.37 2.07 -5.13
N ALA A 40 -12.17 2.80 -5.91
CA ALA A 40 -12.82 2.26 -7.11
C ALA A 40 -11.78 1.78 -8.15
N LEU A 41 -10.77 2.59 -8.44
CA LEU A 41 -9.71 2.25 -9.40
C LEU A 41 -8.93 0.99 -9.00
N ILE A 42 -8.59 0.88 -7.72
CA ILE A 42 -7.89 -0.26 -7.11
C ILE A 42 -8.77 -1.51 -7.17
N THR A 43 -10.05 -1.39 -6.80
CA THR A 43 -11.00 -2.52 -6.81
C THR A 43 -11.10 -3.14 -8.20
N VAL A 44 -11.18 -2.33 -9.24
CA VAL A 44 -11.22 -2.81 -10.63
C VAL A 44 -9.91 -3.52 -10.99
N ALA A 45 -8.76 -2.96 -10.64
CA ALA A 45 -7.48 -3.59 -10.94
C ALA A 45 -7.29 -4.93 -10.22
N LEU A 46 -7.66 -5.02 -8.94
CA LEU A 46 -7.63 -6.27 -8.17
C LEU A 46 -8.61 -7.29 -8.76
N SER A 47 -9.84 -6.88 -9.11
CA SER A 47 -10.80 -7.75 -9.78
C SER A 47 -10.25 -8.34 -11.08
N CYS A 48 -9.54 -7.53 -11.88
CA CYS A 48 -8.87 -8.01 -13.08
C CYS A 48 -7.68 -8.92 -12.74
N ALA A 49 -6.89 -8.60 -11.71
CA ALA A 49 -5.73 -9.38 -11.30
C ALA A 49 -6.08 -10.80 -10.85
N PHE A 50 -7.25 -10.98 -10.22
CA PHE A 50 -7.77 -12.29 -9.82
C PHE A 50 -8.69 -12.94 -10.86
N GLY A 51 -8.84 -12.32 -12.04
CA GLY A 51 -9.58 -12.90 -13.16
C GLY A 51 -11.10 -12.85 -13.03
N LEU A 52 -11.63 -12.06 -12.10
CA LEU A 52 -13.07 -11.84 -11.89
C LEU A 52 -13.67 -10.86 -12.91
N ARG A 53 -12.81 -10.02 -13.49
CA ARG A 53 -13.17 -9.07 -14.55
C ARG A 53 -12.21 -9.19 -15.73
N PRO A 54 -12.67 -9.08 -16.98
CA PRO A 54 -11.78 -9.14 -18.13
C PRO A 54 -10.75 -7.99 -18.12
N PRO A 55 -9.49 -8.25 -18.53
CA PRO A 55 -8.43 -7.23 -18.53
C PRO A 55 -8.68 -6.11 -19.56
N SER A 56 -9.61 -6.27 -20.49
CA SER A 56 -10.02 -5.23 -21.45
C SER A 56 -10.62 -3.99 -20.79
N VAL A 57 -11.10 -4.10 -19.55
CA VAL A 57 -11.60 -2.95 -18.77
C VAL A 57 -10.47 -2.02 -18.31
N LEU A 58 -9.22 -2.49 -18.31
CA LEU A 58 -8.06 -1.70 -17.92
C LEU A 58 -7.69 -0.69 -19.01
N ARG A 59 -8.29 0.50 -18.94
CA ARG A 59 -8.04 1.60 -19.88
C ARG A 59 -6.59 2.10 -19.78
N PRO A 60 -5.87 2.28 -20.91
CA PRO A 60 -4.49 2.81 -20.91
C PRO A 60 -4.34 4.22 -20.31
N THR A 61 -5.42 5.00 -20.24
CA THR A 61 -5.45 6.32 -19.60
C THR A 61 -5.39 6.23 -18.07
N LEU A 62 -6.03 5.21 -17.49
CA LEU A 62 -6.14 5.01 -16.05
C LEU A 62 -5.09 4.04 -15.49
N TYR A 63 -4.63 3.08 -16.31
CA TYR A 63 -3.69 2.04 -15.89
C TYR A 63 -2.43 2.07 -16.74
N SER A 64 -1.29 2.22 -16.08
CA SER A 64 0.02 2.16 -16.74
C SER A 64 0.20 0.82 -17.47
N GLU A 65 1.08 0.82 -18.48
CA GLU A 65 1.48 -0.40 -19.17
C GLU A 65 2.04 -1.44 -18.19
N GLN A 66 2.80 -1.01 -17.18
CA GLN A 66 3.36 -1.89 -16.15
C GLN A 66 2.27 -2.62 -15.38
N VAL A 67 1.21 -1.93 -14.96
CA VAL A 67 0.06 -2.54 -14.25
C VAL A 67 -0.62 -3.56 -15.13
N ARG A 68 -0.94 -3.20 -16.39
CA ARG A 68 -1.61 -4.10 -17.34
C ARG A 68 -0.77 -5.35 -17.62
N ARG A 69 0.55 -5.20 -17.79
CA ARG A 69 1.48 -6.32 -17.97
C ARG A 69 1.55 -7.21 -16.74
N HIS A 70 1.62 -6.63 -15.53
CA HIS A 70 1.68 -7.38 -14.29
C HIS A 70 0.41 -8.23 -14.08
N ILE A 71 -0.76 -7.63 -14.31
CA ILE A 71 -2.05 -8.33 -14.27
C ILE A 71 -2.10 -9.44 -15.32
N ALA A 72 -1.72 -9.16 -16.57
CA ALA A 72 -1.71 -10.18 -17.63
C ALA A 72 -0.75 -11.33 -17.32
N ALA A 73 0.42 -11.04 -16.74
CA ALA A 73 1.37 -12.07 -16.33
C ALA A 73 0.80 -12.96 -15.21
N ARG A 74 0.20 -12.36 -14.18
CA ARG A 74 -0.46 -13.09 -13.09
C ARG A 74 -1.58 -14.00 -13.60
N LEU A 75 -2.43 -13.49 -14.49
CA LEU A 75 -3.51 -14.28 -15.10
C LEU A 75 -2.99 -15.48 -15.89
N ARG A 76 -1.87 -15.34 -16.61
CA ARG A 76 -1.23 -16.45 -17.35
C ARG A 76 -0.66 -17.52 -16.42
N GLN A 77 -0.25 -17.17 -15.21
CA GLN A 77 0.26 -18.11 -14.21
C GLN A 77 -0.84 -18.94 -13.54
N GLY A 78 -2.11 -18.78 -13.94
CA GLY A 78 -3.21 -19.65 -13.50
C GLY A 78 -3.80 -19.27 -12.15
N GLU A 79 -3.42 -18.14 -11.55
CA GLU A 79 -4.02 -17.64 -10.31
C GLU A 79 -5.41 -17.01 -10.49
N GLY A 80 -6.09 -17.32 -11.60
CA GLY A 80 -7.46 -16.88 -11.85
C GLY A 80 -8.43 -17.54 -10.87
N MET A 81 -9.06 -16.75 -10.02
CA MET A 81 -10.02 -17.20 -9.00
C MET A 81 -11.45 -17.01 -9.50
N ARG A 82 -11.72 -17.32 -10.77
CA ARG A 82 -13.05 -17.13 -11.40
C ARG A 82 -14.14 -17.78 -10.56
N GLY A 83 -15.21 -17.03 -10.28
CA GLY A 83 -16.34 -17.50 -9.49
C GLY A 83 -16.15 -17.43 -7.97
N LYS A 84 -15.04 -16.87 -7.49
CA LYS A 84 -14.83 -16.60 -6.05
C LYS A 84 -15.15 -15.14 -5.73
N ASP A 85 -15.58 -14.92 -4.49
CA ASP A 85 -15.85 -13.57 -3.98
C ASP A 85 -14.55 -12.81 -3.69
N LEU A 86 -14.59 -11.51 -3.99
CA LEU A 86 -13.51 -10.55 -3.71
C LEU A 86 -13.96 -9.61 -2.61
N CYS A 87 -13.28 -9.64 -1.47
CA CYS A 87 -13.48 -8.70 -0.38
C CYS A 87 -12.19 -7.90 -0.17
N ILE A 88 -12.26 -6.58 -0.27
CA ILE A 88 -11.12 -5.72 0.09
C ILE A 88 -11.31 -5.32 1.54
N ASN A 89 -10.39 -5.78 2.38
CA ASN A 89 -10.53 -5.68 3.83
C ASN A 89 -10.01 -4.35 4.36
N SER A 90 -9.02 -3.76 3.69
CA SER A 90 -8.43 -2.51 4.15
C SER A 90 -7.89 -1.64 3.02
N PHE A 91 -7.93 -0.33 3.25
CA PHE A 91 -7.25 0.67 2.43
C PHE A 91 -6.49 1.61 3.37
N HIS A 92 -5.16 1.63 3.25
CA HIS A 92 -4.27 2.52 3.97
C HIS A 92 -3.61 3.45 2.97
N PHE A 93 -3.96 4.74 3.06
CA PHE A 93 -3.45 5.76 2.18
C PHE A 93 -2.22 6.41 2.78
N HIS A 94 -1.19 6.58 1.98
CA HIS A 94 0.02 7.29 2.33
C HIS A 94 0.32 8.33 1.25
N PRO A 95 -0.09 9.59 1.45
CA PRO A 95 0.29 10.67 0.55
C PRO A 95 1.81 10.82 0.55
N GLN A 96 2.41 10.90 -0.64
CA GLN A 96 3.86 11.11 -0.74
C GLN A 96 4.14 12.60 -0.56
N PRO A 97 5.10 12.99 0.30
CA PRO A 97 5.40 14.40 0.60
C PRO A 97 6.08 15.17 -0.55
N ASN A 98 5.98 14.71 -1.80
CA ASN A 98 6.69 15.30 -2.91
C ASN A 98 5.85 16.28 -3.71
N VAL A 99 6.48 17.46 -3.90
CA VAL A 99 6.11 18.65 -4.67
C VAL A 99 5.27 19.64 -3.87
N GLU A 100 5.96 20.68 -3.38
CA GLU A 100 5.50 21.88 -2.65
C GLU A 100 4.37 22.67 -3.34
N SER A 101 3.85 22.19 -4.48
CA SER A 101 2.89 22.89 -5.34
C SER A 101 1.51 22.23 -5.39
N GLU A 102 1.37 20.93 -5.09
CA GLU A 102 0.08 20.21 -5.19
C GLU A 102 0.01 19.06 -4.16
N PRO A 103 -0.64 19.25 -2.99
CA PRO A 103 -0.87 18.16 -2.06
C PRO A 103 -1.69 17.04 -2.72
N TYR A 104 -1.38 15.78 -2.41
CA TYR A 104 -2.02 14.58 -2.98
C TYR A 104 -1.78 14.34 -4.48
N SER A 105 -0.70 14.89 -5.05
CA SER A 105 -0.32 14.61 -6.44
C SER A 105 0.07 13.14 -6.66
N MET A 106 0.71 12.51 -5.66
CA MET A 106 1.02 11.09 -5.62
C MET A 106 0.77 10.50 -4.25
N PHE A 107 0.31 9.26 -4.22
CA PHE A 107 0.06 8.53 -2.99
C PHE A 107 0.22 7.04 -3.21
N ASP A 108 0.73 6.38 -2.17
CA ASP A 108 0.76 4.93 -2.08
C ASP A 108 -0.47 4.45 -1.33
N VAL A 109 -1.03 3.33 -1.77
CA VAL A 109 -2.15 2.67 -1.11
C VAL A 109 -1.76 1.23 -0.82
N PHE A 110 -1.89 0.86 0.44
CA PHE A 110 -1.62 -0.49 0.94
C PHE A 110 -2.89 -1.10 1.47
N GLY A 111 -2.98 -2.41 1.46
CA GLY A 111 -4.12 -3.08 2.05
C GLY A 111 -4.03 -4.58 1.93
N CYS A 112 -5.09 -5.24 2.37
CA CYS A 112 -5.29 -6.65 2.16
C CYS A 112 -6.61 -6.92 1.46
N VAL A 113 -6.60 -8.01 0.69
CA VAL A 113 -7.74 -8.47 -0.10
C VAL A 113 -7.90 -9.96 0.11
N THR A 114 -9.14 -10.38 0.35
CA THR A 114 -9.54 -11.78 0.44
C THR A 114 -10.19 -12.19 -0.87
N VAL A 115 -9.75 -13.33 -1.42
CA VAL A 115 -10.30 -13.93 -2.64
C VAL A 115 -10.64 -15.39 -2.38
N GLY A 116 -11.92 -15.68 -2.19
CA GLY A 116 -12.35 -16.93 -1.57
C GLY A 116 -11.66 -17.13 -0.22
N GLU A 117 -10.79 -18.14 -0.11
CA GLU A 117 -10.07 -18.49 1.12
C GLU A 117 -8.66 -17.89 1.20
N LYS A 118 -8.19 -17.21 0.14
CA LYS A 118 -6.84 -16.65 0.08
C LYS A 118 -6.84 -15.21 0.56
N ASN A 119 -5.88 -14.87 1.42
CA ASN A 119 -5.59 -13.49 1.81
C ASN A 119 -4.29 -13.05 1.14
N CYS A 120 -4.35 -11.95 0.41
CA CYS A 120 -3.18 -11.34 -0.23
C CYS A 120 -3.02 -9.91 0.26
N ALA A 121 -1.78 -9.46 0.38
CA ALA A 121 -1.50 -8.05 0.56
C ALA A 121 -1.35 -7.38 -0.81
N TYR A 122 -1.63 -6.10 -0.90
CA TYR A 122 -1.39 -5.34 -2.12
C TYR A 122 -0.77 -3.98 -1.81
N MET A 123 -0.06 -3.48 -2.82
CA MET A 123 0.51 -2.14 -2.83
C MET A 123 0.27 -1.51 -4.19
N VAL A 124 -0.18 -0.26 -4.18
CA VAL A 124 -0.51 0.51 -5.37
C VAL A 124 0.14 1.88 -5.28
N LYS A 125 0.75 2.34 -6.37
CA LYS A 125 1.13 3.75 -6.52
C LYS A 125 0.17 4.46 -7.46
N LEU A 126 -0.42 5.55 -6.98
CA LEU A 126 -1.37 6.37 -7.73
C LEU A 126 -0.81 7.77 -7.95
N ARG A 127 -1.14 8.34 -9.10
CA ARG A 127 -0.90 9.74 -9.43
C ARG A 127 -2.23 10.42 -9.76
N LYS A 128 -2.49 11.55 -9.14
CA LYS A 128 -3.58 12.45 -9.51
C LYS A 128 -3.16 13.25 -10.75
N SER A 129 -4.00 13.26 -11.77
CA SER A 129 -3.87 14.15 -12.92
C SER A 129 -4.54 15.50 -12.60
N ALA A 130 -4.23 16.53 -13.38
CA ALA A 130 -4.84 17.86 -13.25
C ALA A 130 -6.39 17.78 -13.34
N ASP A 131 -6.92 16.91 -14.20
CA ASP A 131 -8.36 16.75 -14.45
C ASP A 131 -9.10 15.92 -13.38
N THR A 132 -8.61 15.87 -12.14
CA THR A 132 -9.15 15.05 -11.03
C THR A 132 -9.13 13.53 -11.26
N THR A 133 -8.62 13.08 -12.41
CA THR A 133 -8.52 11.66 -12.75
C THR A 133 -7.29 11.04 -12.09
N PHE A 134 -7.41 9.77 -11.67
CA PHE A 134 -6.29 9.03 -11.11
C PHE A 134 -5.70 8.07 -12.13
N ARG A 135 -4.38 8.01 -12.16
CA ARG A 135 -3.62 7.04 -12.95
C ARG A 135 -2.86 6.11 -12.01
N MET A 136 -3.09 4.83 -12.16
CA MET A 136 -2.35 3.78 -11.47
C MET A 136 -1.00 3.57 -12.17
N LEU A 137 0.08 3.84 -11.44
CA LEU A 137 1.44 3.72 -11.95
C LEU A 137 2.00 2.32 -11.73
N SER A 138 1.73 1.73 -10.56
CA SER A 138 2.14 0.38 -10.23
C SER A 138 1.10 -0.33 -9.37
N LEU A 139 1.08 -1.66 -9.49
CA LEU A 139 0.30 -2.58 -8.67
C LEU A 139 1.23 -3.76 -8.36
N ARG A 140 1.30 -4.14 -7.09
CA ARG A 140 1.91 -5.39 -6.64
C ARG A 140 0.94 -6.12 -5.73
N ILE A 141 0.83 -7.43 -5.92
CA ILE A 141 0.06 -8.34 -5.08
C ILE A 141 1.08 -9.33 -4.50
N ILE A 142 1.07 -9.46 -3.18
CA ILE A 142 2.00 -10.26 -2.37
C ILE A 142 1.24 -11.43 -1.77
#